data_AF-A0A433ECL1-F1
#
_entry.id   AF-A0A433ECL1-F1
#
_cell.length_a   1.000
_cell.length_b   1.000
_cell.length_c   1.000
_cell.angle_alpha   90.00
_cell.angle_beta   90.00
_cell.angle_gamma   90.00
#
_symmetry.space_group_name_H-M   'P 1'
#
loop_
_entity.id
_entity.type
_entity.pdbx_description
1 polymer ?
#
loop_
_entity_poly.entity_id
_entity_poly.type
_entity_poly.pdbx_seq_one_letter_code
_entity_poly.pdbx_strand_id
1 'polypeptide(L)'
;MVLPASVEADRLTRFTAAAAALQDAQVAARREAAEVLIGVADEWLADASVPGKQRLRQAQAAINALCMYIRSPFRLAKRYQRLTHGTVRRSWSAQKRRRLRASLEAFRAEAHLRGGILRAIAARLRTPDTVAPASGGKTPQQHGGAPGSWSALTYDFSGAVFFYPIDFSGAYWGRRAVFEGCVFYGSADFSGGFFRRKARFAGCAWRSEVSFERCMFNRVADFSQGHYKGPVNRRFCTYGDEAWLHGSTHKNTVDYSGSIYCGWASFADNTYRADAVFSGCLYHRDAMFQGSRYGGRAALDHCTYEGAAFMRECVYERDADMSGCTYYGRAAATECPGEQARFDASVYYGDVNYAGSVFCHHPDFTCSAYYGGADFGGCVYRRGLSVSGSAFHGPVNFGGSECGKKSYCANAVFTGPVTLTGTVFRKKVIFDESAFLASTDFSAADFSGRIPGFTECIFTPGEQYAFPQPVTASPAGSRVLTPWEVRRLDYFRQQVQAFTHPAVDDPEVLEAARQRVRVLKKQLHAWVFAMQDPRYQHPGFEKIRGI
;
A
#
# COMPACT_ATOMS: atom_id res chain seq x y z
N MET A 1 33.69 11.20 40.09
CA MET A 1 34.83 12.10 39.80
C MET A 1 34.26 13.29 39.05
N VAL A 2 34.21 14.47 39.68
CA VAL A 2 33.77 15.71 39.04
C VAL A 2 34.90 16.16 38.12
N LEU A 3 34.63 16.43 36.84
CA LEU A 3 35.65 17.00 35.94
C LEU A 3 36.11 18.35 36.48
N PRO A 4 37.39 18.74 36.27
CA PRO A 4 37.80 20.10 36.50
C PRO A 4 37.01 21.02 35.55
N ALA A 5 36.46 22.11 36.09
CA ALA A 5 35.64 23.10 35.36
C ALA A 5 36.28 23.61 34.04
N SER A 6 37.58 23.43 33.86
CA SER A 6 38.35 23.79 32.66
C SER A 6 37.95 23.00 31.40
N VAL A 7 37.62 21.71 31.51
CA VAL A 7 37.30 20.87 30.32
C VAL A 7 35.92 21.23 29.76
N GLU A 8 34.95 21.46 30.65
CA GLU A 8 33.61 21.93 30.23
C GLU A 8 33.68 23.32 29.61
N ALA A 9 34.46 24.23 30.23
CA ALA A 9 34.67 25.59 29.72
C ALA A 9 35.35 25.59 28.33
N ASP A 10 36.34 24.71 28.11
CA ASP A 10 36.99 24.55 26.82
C ASP A 10 36.00 24.11 25.72
N ARG A 11 35.21 23.06 25.97
CA ARG A 11 34.20 22.57 25.01
C ARG A 11 33.18 23.65 24.67
N LEU A 12 32.72 24.42 25.65
CA LEU A 12 31.78 25.53 25.45
C LEU A 12 32.40 26.68 24.65
N THR A 13 33.68 26.96 24.87
CA THR A 13 34.44 27.97 24.12
C THR A 13 34.58 27.55 22.65
N ARG A 14 35.02 26.31 22.39
CA ARG A 14 35.10 25.75 21.03
C ARG A 14 33.74 25.71 20.34
N PHE A 15 32.69 25.29 21.04
CA PHE A 15 31.32 25.32 20.53
C PHE A 15 30.91 26.72 20.09
N THR A 16 31.09 27.73 20.94
CA THR A 16 30.65 29.11 20.68
C THR A 16 31.41 29.72 19.49
N ALA A 17 32.72 29.53 19.45
CA ALA A 17 33.56 29.99 18.34
C ALA A 17 33.17 29.33 17.01
N ALA A 18 33.00 28.00 17.01
CA ALA A 18 32.62 27.26 15.81
C ALA A 18 31.20 27.60 15.34
N ALA A 19 30.24 27.76 16.25
CA ALA A 19 28.88 28.16 15.91
C ALA A 19 28.83 29.53 15.21
N ALA A 20 29.68 30.49 15.64
CA ALA A 20 29.81 31.78 14.98
C ALA A 20 30.48 31.65 13.59
N ALA A 21 31.55 30.87 13.50
CA ALA A 21 32.31 30.66 12.27
C ALA A 21 31.51 29.93 11.15
N LEU A 22 30.39 29.26 11.48
CA LEU A 22 29.47 28.72 10.46
C LEU A 22 28.83 29.79 9.56
N GLN A 23 28.85 31.06 9.96
CA GLN A 23 28.36 32.19 9.14
C GLN A 23 29.48 32.90 8.36
N ASP A 24 30.71 32.38 8.40
CA ASP A 24 31.84 33.01 7.72
C ASP A 24 31.67 33.02 6.19
N ALA A 25 32.19 34.05 5.53
CA ALA A 25 32.14 34.15 4.07
C ALA A 25 32.95 33.04 3.38
N GLN A 26 34.04 32.58 4.00
CA GLN A 26 34.92 31.56 3.49
C GLN A 26 34.37 30.16 3.77
N VAL A 27 34.28 29.34 2.71
CA VAL A 27 33.83 27.94 2.84
C VAL A 27 34.78 27.12 3.71
N ALA A 28 36.09 27.41 3.66
CA ALA A 28 37.10 26.71 4.46
C ALA A 28 36.87 26.89 5.97
N ALA A 29 36.65 28.13 6.43
CA ALA A 29 36.35 28.43 7.82
C ALA A 29 35.04 27.76 8.29
N ARG A 30 33.99 27.80 7.45
CA ARG A 30 32.73 27.11 7.75
C ARG A 30 32.89 25.58 7.82
N ARG A 31 33.78 25.00 7.02
CA ARG A 31 34.09 23.57 7.06
C ARG A 31 34.81 23.18 8.34
N GLU A 32 35.83 23.92 8.72
CA GLU A 32 36.56 23.69 9.97
C GLU A 32 35.62 23.82 11.18
N ALA A 33 34.80 24.87 11.19
CA ALA A 33 33.77 25.07 12.20
C ALA A 33 32.79 23.87 12.31
N ALA A 34 32.36 23.33 11.18
CA ALA A 34 31.50 22.15 11.16
C ALA A 34 32.17 20.91 11.76
N GLU A 35 33.45 20.68 11.46
CA GLU A 35 34.20 19.56 12.04
C GLU A 35 34.42 19.72 13.55
N VAL A 36 34.68 20.95 14.02
CA VAL A 36 34.75 21.23 15.46
C VAL A 36 33.43 20.93 16.16
N LEU A 37 32.29 21.35 15.60
CA LEU A 37 30.97 21.07 16.20
C LEU A 37 30.65 19.57 16.22
N ILE A 38 31.04 18.83 15.18
CA ILE A 38 30.91 17.36 15.14
C ILE A 38 31.74 16.73 16.27
N GLY A 39 33.01 17.13 16.41
CA GLY A 39 33.90 16.65 17.47
C GLY A 39 33.39 16.97 18.87
N VAL A 40 32.92 18.20 19.10
CA VAL A 40 32.33 18.61 20.38
C VAL A 40 31.11 17.77 20.73
N ALA A 41 30.25 17.44 19.75
CA ALA A 41 29.11 16.56 20.00
C ALA A 41 29.54 15.14 20.40
N ASP A 42 30.54 14.57 19.71
CA ASP A 42 31.09 13.26 20.07
C ASP A 42 31.70 13.26 21.48
N GLU A 43 32.50 14.26 21.81
CA GLU A 43 33.11 14.42 23.13
C GLU A 43 32.06 14.48 24.24
N TRP A 44 31.01 15.29 24.08
CA TRP A 44 29.95 15.39 25.08
C TRP A 44 29.20 14.07 25.28
N LEU A 45 28.99 13.29 24.23
CA LEU A 45 28.28 12.00 24.33
C LEU A 45 29.16 10.91 24.95
N ALA A 46 30.45 10.89 24.62
CA ALA A 46 31.41 9.90 25.12
C ALA A 46 31.79 10.10 26.59
N ASP A 47 31.63 11.31 27.12
CA ASP A 47 32.08 11.66 28.47
C ASP A 47 31.23 11.01 29.57
N ALA A 48 31.61 9.86 30.10
CA ALA A 48 30.82 9.19 31.14
C ALA A 48 30.77 9.93 32.49
N SER A 49 31.60 10.97 32.70
CA SER A 49 31.68 11.69 33.97
C SER A 49 30.56 12.73 34.16
N VAL A 50 29.92 13.15 33.07
CA VAL A 50 28.86 14.18 33.07
C VAL A 50 27.47 13.50 33.12
N PRO A 51 26.49 14.04 33.86
CA PRO A 51 25.14 13.49 33.88
C PRO A 51 24.53 13.37 32.47
N GLY A 52 23.93 12.22 32.17
CA GLY A 52 23.44 11.90 30.81
C GLY A 52 22.51 12.95 30.19
N LYS A 53 21.65 13.59 31.01
CA LYS A 53 20.77 14.66 30.55
C LYS A 53 21.52 15.90 30.08
N GLN A 54 22.63 16.25 30.75
CA GLN A 54 23.48 17.38 30.38
C GLN A 54 24.28 17.06 29.12
N ARG A 55 24.83 15.85 29.01
CA ARG A 55 25.50 15.36 27.79
C ARG A 55 24.65 15.49 26.56
N LEU A 56 23.43 14.95 26.63
CA LEU A 56 22.46 15.04 25.53
C LEU A 56 22.10 16.48 25.21
N ARG A 57 21.92 17.34 26.22
CA ARG A 57 21.60 18.76 26.00
C ARG A 57 22.72 19.48 25.25
N GLN A 58 23.98 19.28 25.64
CA GLN A 58 25.11 19.97 25.01
C GLN A 58 25.41 19.42 23.61
N ALA A 59 25.38 18.10 23.43
CA ALA A 59 25.50 17.49 22.10
C ALA A 59 24.36 17.96 21.17
N GLN A 60 23.13 18.04 21.67
CA GLN A 60 21.99 18.56 20.90
C GLN A 60 22.19 20.01 20.46
N ALA A 61 22.85 20.86 21.25
CA ALA A 61 23.15 22.23 20.86
C ALA A 61 24.08 22.29 19.64
N ALA A 62 25.11 21.45 19.59
CA ALA A 62 25.97 21.30 18.42
C ALA A 62 25.21 20.79 17.19
N ILE A 63 24.34 19.77 17.35
CA ILE A 63 23.49 19.29 16.26
C ILE A 63 22.52 20.36 15.76
N ASN A 64 21.95 21.16 16.65
CA ASN A 64 21.06 22.26 16.28
C ASN A 64 21.80 23.30 15.43
N ALA A 65 23.03 23.66 15.80
CA ALA A 65 23.86 24.58 15.00
C ALA A 65 24.14 24.05 13.59
N LEU A 66 24.50 22.77 13.47
CA LEU A 66 24.71 22.09 12.19
C LEU A 66 23.42 22.03 11.35
N CYS A 67 22.28 21.70 11.96
CA CYS A 67 20.99 21.65 11.27
C CYS A 67 20.52 23.03 10.82
N MET A 68 20.70 24.07 11.65
CA MET A 68 20.42 25.46 11.27
C MET A 68 21.26 25.88 10.07
N TYR A 69 22.53 25.49 10.03
CA TYR A 69 23.40 25.77 8.89
C TYR A 69 22.93 25.04 7.62
N ILE A 70 22.54 23.77 7.70
CA ILE A 70 21.98 23.01 6.56
C ILE A 70 20.71 23.66 6.02
N ARG A 71 19.86 24.19 6.91
CA ARG A 71 18.63 24.92 6.57
C ARG A 71 18.87 26.31 6.00
N SER A 72 20.07 26.88 6.18
CA SER A 72 20.36 28.24 5.74
C SER A 72 20.17 28.39 4.21
N PRO A 73 19.54 29.48 3.74
CA PRO A 73 19.29 29.67 2.31
C PRO A 73 20.57 29.71 1.47
N PHE A 74 20.63 28.93 0.40
CA PHE A 74 21.72 28.97 -0.57
C PHE A 74 21.22 29.36 -1.96
N ARG A 75 21.48 30.60 -2.40
CA ARG A 75 20.92 31.18 -3.63
C ARG A 75 21.20 30.36 -4.89
N LEU A 76 22.37 29.73 -4.99
CA LEU A 76 22.75 28.94 -6.16
C LEU A 76 21.98 27.62 -6.26
N ALA A 77 21.40 27.10 -5.17
CA ALA A 77 20.56 25.90 -5.20
C ALA A 77 19.36 26.04 -6.14
N LYS A 78 18.78 27.24 -6.26
CA LYS A 78 17.69 27.52 -7.22
C LYS A 78 18.12 27.36 -8.69
N ARG A 79 19.43 27.35 -8.96
CA ARG A 79 20.01 27.18 -10.30
C ARG A 79 20.52 25.76 -10.53
N TYR A 80 20.14 24.78 -9.69
CA TYR A 80 20.57 23.39 -9.75
C TYR A 80 20.62 22.84 -11.18
N GLN A 81 19.46 22.81 -11.87
CA GLN A 81 19.36 22.26 -13.23
C GLN A 81 20.32 22.92 -14.22
N ARG A 82 20.53 24.24 -14.11
CA ARG A 82 21.43 24.99 -14.98
C ARG A 82 22.90 24.71 -14.68
N LEU A 83 23.24 24.50 -13.41
CA LEU A 83 24.62 24.27 -12.96
C LEU A 83 25.05 22.81 -13.17
N THR A 84 24.14 21.85 -13.07
CA THR A 84 24.44 20.42 -13.23
C THR A 84 24.25 19.90 -14.66
N HIS A 85 23.26 20.40 -15.40
CA HIS A 85 22.94 19.93 -16.77
C HIS A 85 23.11 21.00 -17.86
N GLY A 86 23.53 22.21 -17.52
CA GLY A 86 23.70 23.27 -18.49
C GLY A 86 24.90 23.03 -19.42
N THR A 87 24.68 23.07 -20.73
CA THR A 87 25.76 23.03 -21.72
C THR A 87 26.39 24.41 -21.90
N VAL A 88 27.73 24.47 -21.91
CA VAL A 88 28.46 25.71 -22.18
C VAL A 88 28.50 25.93 -23.70
N ARG A 89 27.88 27.02 -24.18
CA ARG A 89 27.91 27.35 -25.62
C ARG A 89 29.22 28.04 -26.00
N ARG A 90 29.79 27.69 -27.16
CA ARG A 90 31.04 28.30 -27.69
C ARG A 90 30.93 29.82 -27.89
N SER A 91 29.73 30.33 -28.20
CA SER A 91 29.45 31.76 -28.41
C SER A 91 29.47 32.63 -27.14
N TRP A 92 29.75 32.08 -25.96
CA TRP A 92 29.75 32.84 -24.72
C TRP A 92 31.04 33.64 -24.52
N SER A 93 30.88 34.90 -24.10
CA SER A 93 32.00 35.76 -23.71
C SER A 93 32.85 35.13 -22.59
N ALA A 94 34.14 35.48 -22.55
CA ALA A 94 35.07 35.00 -21.53
C ALA A 94 34.57 35.33 -20.11
N GLN A 95 34.00 36.53 -19.91
CA GLN A 95 33.43 36.96 -18.64
C GLN A 95 32.24 36.08 -18.19
N LYS A 96 31.35 35.71 -19.11
CA LYS A 96 30.21 34.84 -18.80
C LYS A 96 30.67 33.43 -18.42
N ARG A 97 31.68 32.89 -19.10
CA ARG A 97 32.32 31.61 -18.75
C ARG A 97 32.98 31.66 -17.38
N ARG A 98 33.73 32.74 -17.06
CA ARG A 98 34.35 32.93 -15.73
C ARG A 98 33.31 33.00 -14.61
N ARG A 99 32.23 33.76 -14.78
CA ARG A 99 31.13 33.85 -13.80
C ARG A 99 30.44 32.49 -13.55
N LEU A 100 30.25 31.69 -14.61
CA LEU A 100 29.69 30.35 -14.46
C LEU A 100 30.64 29.43 -13.68
N ARG A 101 31.95 29.43 -14.00
CA ARG A 101 32.95 28.62 -13.29
C ARG A 101 32.98 28.94 -11.79
N ALA A 102 33.07 30.23 -11.43
CA ALA A 102 33.04 30.66 -10.04
C ALA A 102 31.74 30.25 -9.33
N SER A 103 30.59 30.33 -10.02
CA SER A 103 29.31 29.86 -9.46
C SER A 103 29.29 28.35 -9.25
N LEU A 104 29.87 27.57 -10.18
CA LEU A 104 29.95 26.12 -10.10
C LEU A 104 30.88 25.66 -8.97
N GLU A 105 32.02 26.34 -8.81
CA GLU A 105 32.97 26.09 -7.72
C GLU A 105 32.32 26.38 -6.36
N ALA A 106 31.70 27.54 -6.19
CA ALA A 106 30.96 27.88 -4.96
C ALA A 106 29.83 26.89 -4.68
N PHE A 107 29.10 26.47 -5.71
CA PHE A 107 28.03 25.47 -5.61
C PHE A 107 28.57 24.11 -5.15
N ARG A 108 29.66 23.63 -5.75
CA ARG A 108 30.30 22.36 -5.38
C ARG A 108 30.88 22.42 -3.97
N ALA A 109 31.56 23.51 -3.62
CA ALA A 109 32.17 23.68 -2.31
C ALA A 109 31.12 23.65 -1.20
N GLU A 110 29.99 24.35 -1.38
CA GLU A 110 28.87 24.32 -0.43
C GLU A 110 28.22 22.93 -0.36
N ALA A 111 28.03 22.25 -1.52
CA ALA A 111 27.50 20.89 -1.57
C ALA A 111 28.40 19.89 -0.81
N HIS A 112 29.72 19.99 -0.99
CA HIS A 112 30.69 19.14 -0.30
C HIS A 112 30.67 19.38 1.21
N LEU A 113 30.57 20.64 1.65
CA LEU A 113 30.49 20.99 3.07
C LEU A 113 29.21 20.45 3.71
N ARG A 114 28.03 20.82 3.22
CA ARG A 114 26.76 20.37 3.82
C ARG A 114 26.57 18.87 3.68
N GLY A 115 26.99 18.27 2.56
CA GLY A 115 27.01 16.83 2.38
C GLY A 115 27.98 16.13 3.34
N GLY A 116 29.11 16.76 3.69
CA GLY A 116 30.04 16.27 4.71
C GLY A 116 29.41 16.21 6.09
N ILE A 117 28.68 17.27 6.49
CA ILE A 117 27.93 17.30 7.75
C ILE A 117 26.91 16.16 7.79
N LEU A 118 26.11 15.98 6.73
CA LEU A 118 25.12 14.88 6.69
C LEU A 118 25.77 13.50 6.74
N ARG A 119 26.89 13.28 6.04
CA ARG A 119 27.64 12.02 6.13
C ARG A 119 28.14 11.75 7.54
N ALA A 120 28.62 12.79 8.24
CA ALA A 120 29.04 12.66 9.63
C ALA A 120 27.89 12.30 10.57
N ILE A 121 26.70 12.89 10.35
CA ILE A 121 25.47 12.53 11.07
C ILE A 121 25.09 11.07 10.75
N ALA A 122 24.98 10.71 9.47
CA ALA A 122 24.58 9.38 9.02
C ALA A 122 25.50 8.28 9.59
N ALA A 123 26.82 8.48 9.56
CA ALA A 123 27.78 7.53 10.12
C ALA A 123 27.55 7.25 11.61
N ARG A 124 27.04 8.21 12.37
CA ARG A 124 26.80 8.11 13.82
C ARG A 124 25.37 7.71 14.17
N LEU A 125 24.46 7.75 13.20
CA LEU A 125 23.13 7.15 13.31
C LEU A 125 23.16 5.64 12.98
N ARG A 126 24.14 5.20 12.19
CA ARG A 126 24.35 3.79 11.87
C ARG A 126 25.06 3.06 13.00
N THR A 127 24.85 1.74 13.04
CA THR A 127 25.69 0.82 13.82
C THR A 127 26.63 0.03 12.92
N PRO A 128 27.85 -0.32 13.37
CA PRO A 128 28.80 -1.08 12.56
C PRO A 128 28.26 -2.41 12.03
N ASP A 129 27.34 -3.08 12.74
CA ASP A 129 26.88 -4.43 12.41
C ASP A 129 25.68 -4.50 11.43
N THR A 130 25.09 -3.36 11.04
CA THR A 130 23.89 -3.31 10.18
C THR A 130 24.19 -3.21 8.67
N VAL A 131 25.45 -3.38 8.26
CA VAL A 131 25.88 -3.21 6.85
C VAL A 131 25.75 -4.49 6.01
N ALA A 132 25.32 -5.62 6.56
CA ALA A 132 25.11 -6.84 5.76
C ALA A 132 23.72 -6.86 5.10
N PRO A 133 23.61 -7.08 3.78
CA PRO A 133 22.34 -7.39 3.15
C PRO A 133 21.94 -8.81 3.57
N ALA A 134 20.94 -8.94 4.45
CA ALA A 134 20.37 -10.24 4.79
C ALA A 134 19.54 -10.75 3.60
N SER A 135 20.19 -11.51 2.71
CA SER A 135 19.54 -12.48 1.85
C SER A 135 19.14 -13.68 2.71
N GLY A 136 17.87 -13.76 3.13
CA GLY A 136 17.35 -14.93 3.83
C GLY A 136 16.13 -14.62 4.69
N GLY A 137 15.02 -15.27 4.37
CA GLY A 137 13.72 -15.05 5.00
C GLY A 137 13.69 -15.33 6.50
N LYS A 138 13.81 -14.26 7.30
CA LYS A 138 13.34 -14.25 8.69
C LYS A 138 12.33 -13.12 8.87
N THR A 139 11.38 -13.37 9.77
CA THR A 139 10.16 -12.61 10.02
C THR A 139 10.39 -11.15 10.45
N PRO A 140 9.41 -10.24 10.28
CA PRO A 140 9.57 -8.77 10.41
C PRO A 140 9.91 -8.22 11.81
N GLN A 141 10.13 -9.07 12.84
CA GLN A 141 10.19 -8.63 14.24
C GLN A 141 11.60 -8.35 14.81
N GLN A 142 12.69 -8.53 14.06
CA GLN A 142 14.06 -8.39 14.60
C GLN A 142 14.99 -7.40 13.87
N HIS A 143 14.47 -6.46 13.08
CA HIS A 143 15.31 -5.47 12.39
C HIS A 143 15.57 -4.17 13.16
N GLY A 144 15.15 -4.05 14.42
CA GLY A 144 15.56 -2.94 15.28
C GLY A 144 17.05 -3.02 15.62
N GLY A 145 17.92 -2.66 14.67
CA GLY A 145 19.37 -2.59 14.86
C GLY A 145 19.72 -1.76 16.10
N ALA A 146 20.91 -2.00 16.67
CA ALA A 146 21.33 -1.23 17.83
C ALA A 146 21.33 0.28 17.51
N PRO A 147 21.02 1.16 18.48
CA PRO A 147 21.12 2.60 18.25
C PRO A 147 22.59 3.02 18.02
N GLY A 148 22.86 3.78 16.97
CA GLY A 148 24.13 4.50 16.80
C GLY A 148 24.35 5.59 17.86
N SER A 149 25.59 6.09 17.98
CA SER A 149 26.00 7.04 19.04
C SER A 149 25.17 8.32 19.07
N TRP A 150 24.64 8.77 17.93
CA TRP A 150 23.84 10.00 17.83
C TRP A 150 22.32 9.75 17.74
N SER A 151 21.88 8.51 17.92
CA SER A 151 20.47 8.11 17.82
C SER A 151 19.56 8.78 18.86
N ALA A 152 20.12 9.15 20.01
CA ALA A 152 19.36 9.74 21.11
C ALA A 152 19.02 11.23 20.93
N LEU A 153 19.48 11.84 19.83
CA LEU A 153 19.32 13.25 19.49
C LEU A 153 18.16 13.48 18.50
N THR A 154 17.66 14.71 18.44
CA THR A 154 16.63 15.17 17.50
C THR A 154 17.23 15.91 16.32
N TYR A 155 16.59 15.79 15.16
CA TYR A 155 17.05 16.43 13.92
C TYR A 155 15.92 17.20 13.27
N ASP A 156 16.18 18.48 13.01
CA ASP A 156 15.24 19.38 12.32
C ASP A 156 15.89 19.96 11.07
N PHE A 157 15.54 19.37 9.93
CA PHE A 157 15.92 19.81 8.60
C PHE A 157 14.79 20.56 7.89
N SER A 158 13.72 20.97 8.58
CA SER A 158 12.55 21.60 7.96
C SER A 158 12.91 22.73 7.00
N GLY A 159 12.33 22.68 5.79
CA GLY A 159 12.55 23.64 4.72
C GLY A 159 13.95 23.60 4.08
N ALA A 160 14.81 22.65 4.42
CA ALA A 160 16.15 22.55 3.84
C ALA A 160 16.10 22.21 2.34
N VAL A 161 17.12 22.68 1.61
CA VAL A 161 17.28 22.42 0.17
C VAL A 161 18.53 21.57 -0.04
N PHE A 162 18.33 20.29 -0.37
CA PHE A 162 19.40 19.34 -0.66
C PHE A 162 19.71 19.34 -2.15
N PHE A 163 20.73 20.11 -2.54
CA PHE A 163 21.20 20.23 -3.93
C PHE A 163 22.37 19.28 -4.26
N TYR A 164 22.46 18.19 -3.50
CA TYR A 164 23.43 17.12 -3.57
C TYR A 164 22.77 15.82 -3.05
N PRO A 165 23.28 14.63 -3.40
CA PRO A 165 22.74 13.37 -2.89
C PRO A 165 22.88 13.26 -1.38
N ILE A 166 21.91 12.61 -0.72
CA ILE A 166 21.97 12.27 0.70
C ILE A 166 21.80 10.77 0.89
N ASP A 167 22.53 10.24 1.87
CA ASP A 167 22.51 8.82 2.21
C ASP A 167 22.39 8.68 3.73
N PHE A 168 21.22 8.21 4.16
CA PHE A 168 20.84 7.81 5.50
C PHE A 168 20.40 6.34 5.53
N SER A 169 20.86 5.53 4.58
CA SER A 169 20.63 4.09 4.59
C SER A 169 21.12 3.48 5.92
N GLY A 170 20.32 2.58 6.51
CA GLY A 170 20.61 1.93 7.79
C GLY A 170 20.66 2.87 9.01
N ALA A 171 20.18 4.11 8.89
CA ALA A 171 20.21 5.05 10.01
C ALA A 171 19.16 4.72 11.08
N TYR A 172 19.57 4.76 12.35
CA TYR A 172 18.69 4.61 13.51
C TYR A 172 18.28 5.98 14.09
N TRP A 173 17.03 6.37 13.88
CA TRP A 173 16.45 7.62 14.41
C TRP A 173 15.74 7.34 15.74
N GLY A 174 16.49 7.44 16.84
CA GLY A 174 15.95 7.16 18.17
C GLY A 174 15.04 8.26 18.73
N ARG A 175 15.06 9.48 18.16
CA ARG A 175 14.12 10.58 18.44
C ARG A 175 13.51 11.11 17.14
N ARG A 176 12.88 12.30 17.21
CA ARG A 176 12.19 12.93 16.08
C ARG A 176 13.18 13.26 14.96
N ALA A 177 12.79 12.91 13.73
CA ALA A 177 13.43 13.32 12.50
C ALA A 177 12.43 14.15 11.68
N VAL A 178 12.75 15.42 11.44
CA VAL A 178 11.85 16.38 10.78
C VAL A 178 12.48 16.84 9.48
N PHE A 179 11.83 16.52 8.37
CA PHE A 179 12.18 16.89 7.00
C PHE A 179 11.06 17.68 6.31
N GLU A 180 10.07 18.19 7.06
CA GLU A 180 8.90 18.87 6.49
C GLU A 180 9.29 20.02 5.54
N GLY A 181 8.63 20.08 4.38
CA GLY A 181 8.85 21.11 3.37
C GLY A 181 10.24 21.09 2.73
N CYS A 182 11.04 20.03 2.88
CA CYS A 182 12.34 19.94 2.25
C CYS A 182 12.24 19.84 0.71
N VAL A 183 13.29 20.31 0.03
CA VAL A 183 13.44 20.15 -1.42
C VAL A 183 14.68 19.33 -1.73
N PHE A 184 14.51 18.17 -2.36
CA PHE A 184 15.60 17.27 -2.75
C PHE A 184 15.84 17.36 -4.24
N TYR A 185 16.95 17.99 -4.65
CA TYR A 185 17.41 17.97 -6.04
C TYR A 185 18.30 16.77 -6.34
N GLY A 186 19.12 16.33 -5.38
CA GLY A 186 19.85 15.06 -5.45
C GLY A 186 18.96 13.88 -5.06
N SER A 187 19.45 12.66 -5.31
CA SER A 187 18.83 11.44 -4.80
C SER A 187 18.89 11.40 -3.26
N ALA A 188 17.93 10.71 -2.66
CA ALA A 188 17.84 10.55 -1.22
C ALA A 188 17.59 9.09 -0.84
N ASP A 189 18.50 8.50 -0.08
CA ASP A 189 18.38 7.12 0.38
C ASP A 189 18.18 7.06 1.89
N PHE A 190 17.08 6.46 2.33
CA PHE A 190 16.75 6.16 3.72
C PHE A 190 16.58 4.65 3.96
N SER A 191 16.90 3.82 2.97
CA SER A 191 16.64 2.37 2.99
C SER A 191 17.19 1.67 4.24
N GLY A 192 16.44 0.72 4.79
CA GLY A 192 16.78 0.05 6.05
C GLY A 192 16.76 0.96 7.28
N GLY A 193 16.23 2.18 7.18
CA GLY A 193 16.16 3.13 8.28
C GLY A 193 15.16 2.71 9.36
N PHE A 194 15.50 2.96 10.62
CA PHE A 194 14.63 2.70 11.76
C PHE A 194 14.21 4.00 12.45
N PHE A 195 12.92 4.32 12.42
CA PHE A 195 12.34 5.51 13.02
C PHE A 195 11.56 5.16 14.28
N ARG A 196 12.19 5.33 15.44
CA ARG A 196 11.59 4.96 16.73
C ARG A 196 10.46 5.90 17.15
N ARG A 197 10.51 7.15 16.71
CA ARG A 197 9.55 8.21 17.01
C ARG A 197 8.99 8.77 15.71
N LYS A 198 8.12 9.79 15.80
CA LYS A 198 7.48 10.42 14.64
C LYS A 198 8.53 10.85 13.60
N ALA A 199 8.31 10.44 12.35
CA ALA A 199 9.10 10.82 11.20
C ALA A 199 8.25 11.70 10.29
N ARG A 200 8.69 12.95 10.04
CA ARG A 200 7.88 13.95 9.36
C ARG A 200 8.53 14.36 8.04
N PHE A 201 7.90 13.99 6.93
CA PHE A 201 8.30 14.29 5.55
C PHE A 201 7.19 15.03 4.78
N ALA A 202 6.19 15.57 5.48
CA ALA A 202 5.08 16.28 4.89
C ALA A 202 5.54 17.45 4.01
N GLY A 203 4.87 17.68 2.87
CA GLY A 203 5.13 18.83 2.00
C GLY A 203 6.47 18.78 1.25
N CYS A 204 7.19 17.66 1.26
CA CYS A 204 8.50 17.56 0.59
C CYS A 204 8.39 17.57 -0.93
N ALA A 205 9.35 18.21 -1.61
CA ALA A 205 9.49 18.19 -3.06
C ALA A 205 10.74 17.37 -3.49
N TRP A 206 10.50 16.20 -4.06
CA TRP A 206 11.51 15.25 -4.52
C TRP A 206 11.71 15.41 -6.02
N ARG A 207 12.82 16.03 -6.43
CA ARG A 207 13.15 16.28 -7.85
C ARG A 207 13.95 15.14 -8.48
N SER A 208 14.55 14.28 -7.65
CA SER A 208 15.21 13.03 -8.03
C SER A 208 14.53 11.83 -7.34
N GLU A 209 15.08 10.64 -7.51
CA GLU A 209 14.64 9.40 -6.86
C GLU A 209 14.78 9.45 -5.33
N VAL A 210 13.88 8.74 -4.64
CA VAL A 210 13.93 8.54 -3.19
C VAL A 210 13.62 7.09 -2.82
N SER A 211 14.41 6.55 -1.90
CA SER A 211 14.20 5.20 -1.35
C SER A 211 13.98 5.22 0.16
N PHE A 212 12.95 4.51 0.60
CA PHE A 212 12.68 4.11 1.98
C PHE A 212 12.57 2.58 2.08
N GLU A 213 13.08 1.83 1.09
CA GLU A 213 12.97 0.37 1.07
C GLU A 213 13.40 -0.24 2.40
N ARG A 214 12.60 -1.15 2.96
CA ARG A 214 12.85 -1.83 4.25
C ARG A 214 12.96 -0.88 5.45
N CYS A 215 12.32 0.29 5.42
CA CYS A 215 12.21 1.15 6.60
C CYS A 215 11.21 0.59 7.62
N MET A 216 11.46 0.88 8.90
CA MET A 216 10.48 0.66 9.96
C MET A 216 10.16 1.97 10.67
N PHE A 217 8.86 2.25 10.81
CA PHE A 217 8.33 3.42 11.49
C PHE A 217 7.52 2.96 12.71
N ASN A 218 8.05 3.09 13.92
CA ASN A 218 7.36 2.61 15.14
C ASN A 218 6.23 3.52 15.63
N ARG A 219 6.17 4.73 15.08
CA ARG A 219 5.19 5.77 15.36
C ARG A 219 4.81 6.42 14.03
N VAL A 220 3.88 7.38 14.10
CA VAL A 220 3.37 8.11 12.92
C VAL A 220 4.48 8.47 11.92
N ALA A 221 4.29 8.02 10.69
CA ALA A 221 5.09 8.37 9.53
C ALA A 221 4.27 9.27 8.60
N ASP A 222 4.65 10.54 8.51
CA ASP A 222 3.92 11.54 7.75
C ASP A 222 4.65 11.85 6.44
N PHE A 223 4.06 11.40 5.33
CA PHE A 223 4.49 11.64 3.95
C PHE A 223 3.46 12.45 3.16
N SER A 224 2.51 13.09 3.85
CA SER A 224 1.38 13.78 3.21
C SER A 224 1.84 14.99 2.38
N GLN A 225 1.02 15.37 1.40
CA GLN A 225 1.23 16.60 0.61
C GLN A 225 2.58 16.65 -0.13
N GLY A 226 3.13 15.49 -0.52
CA GLY A 226 4.41 15.39 -1.20
C GLY A 226 4.33 15.65 -2.71
N HIS A 227 5.44 16.11 -3.29
CA HIS A 227 5.60 16.28 -4.73
C HIS A 227 6.80 15.49 -5.26
N TYR A 228 6.52 14.39 -5.94
CA TYR A 228 7.53 13.45 -6.43
C TYR A 228 7.69 13.55 -7.95
N LYS A 229 8.86 14.01 -8.41
CA LYS A 229 9.22 14.00 -9.84
C LYS A 229 10.01 12.75 -10.25
N GLY A 230 10.83 12.23 -9.35
CA GLY A 230 11.56 10.98 -9.55
C GLY A 230 10.78 9.76 -9.05
N PRO A 231 11.29 8.54 -9.30
CA PRO A 231 10.74 7.31 -8.76
C PRO A 231 10.79 7.27 -7.23
N VAL A 232 9.85 6.53 -6.63
CA VAL A 232 9.72 6.40 -5.18
C VAL A 232 9.66 4.92 -4.80
N ASN A 233 10.64 4.46 -4.03
CA ASN A 233 10.69 3.08 -3.53
C ASN A 233 10.37 3.06 -2.03
N ARG A 234 9.27 2.41 -1.66
CA ARG A 234 8.80 2.17 -0.28
C ARG A 234 8.44 0.71 -0.06
N ARG A 235 9.14 -0.19 -0.75
CA ARG A 235 8.89 -1.63 -0.62
C ARG A 235 9.30 -2.14 0.75
N PHE A 236 8.60 -3.18 1.19
CA PHE A 236 8.92 -3.93 2.41
C PHE A 236 9.03 -3.05 3.67
N CYS A 237 8.27 -1.95 3.72
CA CYS A 237 8.25 -1.09 4.89
C CYS A 237 7.33 -1.65 5.97
N THR A 238 7.61 -1.35 7.24
CA THR A 238 6.69 -1.64 8.34
C THR A 238 6.29 -0.34 9.04
N TYR A 239 4.99 -0.09 9.12
CA TYR A 239 4.40 1.04 9.83
C TYR A 239 3.71 0.53 11.09
N GLY A 240 4.36 0.67 12.24
CA GLY A 240 3.87 0.19 13.53
C GLY A 240 2.71 1.00 14.12
N ASP A 241 2.42 2.16 13.54
CA ASP A 241 1.36 3.09 13.93
C ASP A 241 0.77 3.70 12.64
N GLU A 242 0.12 4.87 12.71
CA GLU A 242 -0.46 5.51 11.52
C GLU A 242 0.56 5.87 10.42
N ALA A 243 0.16 5.67 9.17
CA ALA A 243 0.91 6.04 7.99
C ALA A 243 0.10 7.02 7.14
N TRP A 244 0.56 8.27 7.05
CA TRP A 244 -0.12 9.33 6.30
C TRP A 244 0.58 9.54 4.97
N LEU A 245 0.05 8.98 3.89
CA LEU A 245 0.60 9.02 2.53
C LEU A 245 -0.35 9.70 1.54
N HIS A 246 -1.21 10.59 2.01
CA HIS A 246 -2.31 11.20 1.25
C HIS A 246 -1.95 12.56 0.63
N GLY A 247 -2.79 13.03 -0.28
CA GLY A 247 -2.71 14.39 -0.85
C GLY A 247 -1.45 14.67 -1.67
N SER A 248 -0.79 13.64 -2.19
CA SER A 248 0.51 13.77 -2.88
C SER A 248 0.39 13.63 -4.39
N THR A 249 1.37 14.18 -5.10
CA THR A 249 1.49 14.02 -6.57
C THR A 249 2.75 13.25 -6.93
N HIS A 250 2.59 12.14 -7.64
CA HIS A 250 3.66 11.30 -8.16
C HIS A 250 3.72 11.40 -9.69
N LYS A 251 4.83 11.90 -10.24
CA LYS A 251 5.03 12.00 -11.70
C LYS A 251 5.67 10.77 -12.32
N ASN A 252 6.21 9.89 -11.49
CA ASN A 252 6.90 8.67 -11.88
C ASN A 252 6.41 7.53 -10.98
N THR A 253 6.89 6.31 -11.23
CA THR A 253 6.45 5.11 -10.54
C THR A 253 6.70 5.21 -9.03
N VAL A 254 5.71 4.75 -8.27
CA VAL A 254 5.83 4.56 -6.83
C VAL A 254 5.51 3.12 -6.46
N ASP A 255 6.36 2.55 -5.62
CA ASP A 255 6.28 1.15 -5.22
C ASP A 255 6.21 1.02 -3.70
N TYR A 256 5.06 0.57 -3.20
CA TYR A 256 4.76 0.28 -1.80
C TYR A 256 4.74 -1.23 -1.50
N SER A 257 5.06 -2.08 -2.49
CA SER A 257 4.81 -3.53 -2.42
C SER A 257 5.45 -4.22 -1.21
N GLY A 258 4.76 -5.26 -0.73
CA GLY A 258 5.24 -6.08 0.40
C GLY A 258 5.30 -5.36 1.74
N SER A 259 4.63 -4.21 1.89
CA SER A 259 4.64 -3.43 3.14
C SER A 259 3.57 -3.87 4.13
N ILE A 260 3.82 -3.61 5.41
CA ILE A 260 2.94 -3.96 6.53
C ILE A 260 2.49 -2.69 7.25
N TYR A 261 1.19 -2.54 7.44
CA TYR A 261 0.55 -1.40 8.11
C TYR A 261 -0.20 -1.89 9.35
N CYS A 262 0.37 -1.64 10.54
CA CYS A 262 -0.21 -2.02 11.82
C CYS A 262 -1.27 -1.01 12.33
N GLY A 263 -1.12 0.26 11.97
CA GLY A 263 -2.10 1.32 12.21
C GLY A 263 -2.88 1.70 10.96
N TRP A 264 -3.65 2.79 11.02
CA TRP A 264 -4.36 3.33 9.85
C TRP A 264 -3.39 3.73 8.74
N ALA A 265 -3.73 3.39 7.49
CA ALA A 265 -2.94 3.75 6.32
C ALA A 265 -3.78 4.60 5.36
N SER A 266 -3.40 5.86 5.20
CA SER A 266 -4.10 6.79 4.30
C SER A 266 -3.29 7.05 3.04
N PHE A 267 -3.84 6.62 1.91
CA PHE A 267 -3.40 6.89 0.53
C PHE A 267 -4.43 7.73 -0.21
N ALA A 268 -5.30 8.44 0.50
CA ALA A 268 -6.38 9.22 -0.10
C ALA A 268 -5.86 10.43 -0.90
N ASP A 269 -6.68 10.93 -1.83
CA ASP A 269 -6.47 12.18 -2.58
C ASP A 269 -5.11 12.27 -3.29
N ASN A 270 -4.56 11.13 -3.71
CA ASN A 270 -3.29 11.09 -4.43
C ASN A 270 -3.49 11.20 -5.93
N THR A 271 -2.50 11.78 -6.62
CA THR A 271 -2.41 11.75 -8.08
C THR A 271 -1.16 11.00 -8.51
N TYR A 272 -1.33 9.82 -9.12
CA TYR A 272 -0.26 9.01 -9.70
C TYR A 272 -0.28 9.18 -11.22
N ARG A 273 0.76 9.75 -11.84
CA ARG A 273 0.83 9.91 -13.31
C ARG A 273 1.49 8.75 -14.03
N ALA A 274 2.17 7.89 -13.27
CA ALA A 274 2.75 6.64 -13.72
C ALA A 274 2.24 5.53 -12.78
N ASP A 275 2.84 4.35 -12.83
CA ASP A 275 2.36 3.18 -12.11
C ASP A 275 2.44 3.37 -10.59
N ALA A 276 1.42 2.90 -9.89
CA ALA A 276 1.33 2.86 -8.44
C ALA A 276 1.14 1.42 -7.99
N VAL A 277 2.15 0.89 -7.30
CA VAL A 277 2.23 -0.53 -6.92
C VAL A 277 2.06 -0.66 -5.42
N PHE A 278 1.07 -1.44 -5.01
CA PHE A 278 0.69 -1.77 -3.63
C PHE A 278 0.65 -3.29 -3.42
N SER A 279 1.10 -4.08 -4.40
CA SER A 279 0.93 -5.53 -4.40
C SER A 279 1.54 -6.20 -3.17
N GLY A 280 0.86 -7.23 -2.63
CA GLY A 280 1.39 -8.02 -1.52
C GLY A 280 1.43 -7.30 -0.16
N CYS A 281 0.64 -6.25 0.05
CA CYS A 281 0.60 -5.53 1.33
C CYS A 281 -0.32 -6.19 2.37
N LEU A 282 -0.02 -5.95 3.65
CA LEU A 282 -0.86 -6.36 4.79
C LEU A 282 -1.34 -5.12 5.57
N TYR A 283 -2.65 -5.01 5.76
CA TYR A 283 -3.31 -3.93 6.49
C TYR A 283 -4.04 -4.47 7.72
N HIS A 284 -3.49 -4.29 8.92
CA HIS A 284 -4.11 -4.72 10.17
C HIS A 284 -5.30 -3.83 10.57
N ARG A 285 -5.28 -2.57 10.14
CA ARG A 285 -6.34 -1.57 10.33
C ARG A 285 -6.75 -0.99 8.97
N ASP A 286 -7.67 -0.03 9.00
CA ASP A 286 -8.27 0.50 7.79
C ASP A 286 -7.25 1.10 6.82
N ALA A 287 -7.46 0.80 5.54
CA ALA A 287 -6.69 1.29 4.40
C ALA A 287 -7.59 2.21 3.55
N MET A 288 -7.22 3.48 3.43
CA MET A 288 -8.01 4.51 2.76
C MET A 288 -7.33 4.92 1.44
N PHE A 289 -7.90 4.56 0.29
CA PHE A 289 -7.41 4.93 -1.04
C PHE A 289 -8.28 5.99 -1.73
N GLN A 290 -9.41 6.35 -1.11
CA GLN A 290 -10.46 7.18 -1.68
C GLN A 290 -9.99 8.49 -2.31
N GLY A 291 -10.70 8.95 -3.34
CA GLY A 291 -10.42 10.23 -4.02
C GLY A 291 -9.13 10.25 -4.87
N SER A 292 -8.48 9.09 -5.05
CA SER A 292 -7.20 9.03 -5.77
C SER A 292 -7.36 8.89 -7.28
N ARG A 293 -6.44 9.48 -8.02
CA ARG A 293 -6.35 9.39 -9.48
C ARG A 293 -5.11 8.62 -9.92
N TYR A 294 -5.31 7.57 -10.71
CA TYR A 294 -4.28 6.71 -11.27
C TYR A 294 -4.21 6.89 -12.80
N GLY A 295 -3.21 7.64 -13.27
CA GLY A 295 -2.91 7.83 -14.69
C GLY A 295 -2.08 6.69 -15.31
N GLY A 296 -1.34 5.94 -14.49
CA GLY A 296 -0.68 4.68 -14.86
C GLY A 296 -1.43 3.46 -14.31
N ARG A 297 -0.81 2.28 -14.38
CA ARG A 297 -1.37 1.04 -13.80
C ARG A 297 -1.47 1.17 -12.29
N ALA A 298 -2.60 0.78 -11.71
CA ALA A 298 -2.78 0.64 -10.27
C ALA A 298 -2.75 -0.84 -9.91
N ALA A 299 -1.69 -1.29 -9.24
CA ALA A 299 -1.53 -2.69 -8.82
C ALA A 299 -1.77 -2.79 -7.30
N LEU A 300 -2.90 -3.35 -6.89
CA LEU A 300 -3.33 -3.56 -5.50
C LEU A 300 -3.63 -5.05 -5.24
N ASP A 301 -3.02 -5.93 -6.03
CA ASP A 301 -3.22 -7.37 -6.04
C ASP A 301 -2.49 -8.08 -4.88
N HIS A 302 -2.91 -9.31 -4.58
CA HIS A 302 -2.30 -10.16 -3.56
C HIS A 302 -2.20 -9.54 -2.15
N CYS A 303 -3.08 -8.57 -1.83
CA CYS A 303 -3.10 -7.89 -0.54
C CYS A 303 -3.99 -8.60 0.47
N THR A 304 -3.72 -8.39 1.76
CA THR A 304 -4.56 -8.82 2.87
C THR A 304 -5.04 -7.61 3.67
N TYR A 305 -6.37 -7.46 3.79
CA TYR A 305 -7.02 -6.39 4.51
C TYR A 305 -7.73 -6.97 5.73
N GLU A 306 -7.13 -6.85 6.92
CA GLU A 306 -7.79 -7.21 8.18
C GLU A 306 -8.74 -6.11 8.65
N GLY A 307 -8.35 -4.85 8.45
CA GLY A 307 -9.26 -3.69 8.54
C GLY A 307 -10.06 -3.47 7.27
N ALA A 308 -10.87 -2.40 7.25
CA ALA A 308 -11.67 -2.04 6.09
C ALA A 308 -10.81 -1.43 4.96
N ALA A 309 -11.18 -1.71 3.71
CA ALA A 309 -10.52 -1.16 2.53
C ALA A 309 -11.47 -0.20 1.79
N PHE A 310 -11.13 1.09 1.80
CA PHE A 310 -11.94 2.16 1.20
C PHE A 310 -11.33 2.66 -0.10
N MET A 311 -11.88 2.24 -1.24
CA MET A 311 -11.41 2.55 -2.59
C MET A 311 -12.52 3.22 -3.44
N ARG A 312 -13.25 4.15 -2.81
CA ARG A 312 -14.35 4.89 -3.44
C ARG A 312 -13.85 6.18 -4.08
N GLU A 313 -14.58 6.69 -5.07
CA GLU A 313 -14.29 7.99 -5.72
C GLU A 313 -12.89 8.01 -6.35
N CYS A 314 -12.39 6.84 -6.74
CA CYS A 314 -11.11 6.68 -7.41
C CYS A 314 -11.30 6.82 -8.92
N VAL A 315 -10.28 7.32 -9.62
CA VAL A 315 -10.27 7.40 -11.08
C VAL A 315 -9.08 6.62 -11.62
N TYR A 316 -9.33 5.61 -12.44
CA TYR A 316 -8.29 4.73 -12.98
C TYR A 316 -8.16 4.93 -14.49
N GLU A 317 -7.23 5.71 -15.02
CA GLU A 317 -7.11 5.92 -16.48
C GLU A 317 -6.57 4.69 -17.23
N ARG A 318 -6.00 3.71 -16.52
CA ARG A 318 -5.40 2.47 -17.04
C ARG A 318 -5.89 1.28 -16.21
N ASP A 319 -5.23 0.13 -16.37
CA ASP A 319 -5.56 -1.09 -15.63
C ASP A 319 -5.51 -0.89 -14.12
N ALA A 320 -6.53 -1.42 -13.44
CA ALA A 320 -6.60 -1.56 -12.00
C ALA A 320 -6.62 -3.05 -11.65
N ASP A 321 -5.61 -3.51 -10.93
CA ASP A 321 -5.46 -4.89 -10.51
C ASP A 321 -5.71 -5.03 -9.01
N MET A 322 -6.75 -5.75 -8.63
CA MET A 322 -7.14 -6.04 -7.25
C MET A 322 -7.37 -7.55 -7.07
N SER A 323 -6.77 -8.38 -7.93
CA SER A 323 -6.91 -9.83 -7.93
C SER A 323 -6.12 -10.49 -6.80
N GLY A 324 -6.53 -11.69 -6.39
CA GLY A 324 -5.80 -12.50 -5.41
C GLY A 324 -5.82 -11.91 -4.00
N CYS A 325 -6.72 -10.97 -3.71
CA CYS A 325 -6.80 -10.29 -2.44
C CYS A 325 -7.64 -11.05 -1.41
N THR A 326 -7.36 -10.82 -0.13
CA THR A 326 -8.17 -11.34 0.97
C THR A 326 -8.66 -10.20 1.87
N TYR A 327 -9.97 -10.11 2.06
CA TYR A 327 -10.64 -9.05 2.83
C TYR A 327 -11.35 -9.65 4.05
N TYR A 328 -10.85 -9.41 5.26
CA TYR A 328 -11.57 -9.70 6.51
C TYR A 328 -12.47 -8.55 6.92
N GLY A 329 -11.98 -7.32 6.79
CA GLY A 329 -12.79 -6.12 6.93
C GLY A 329 -13.69 -5.90 5.71
N ARG A 330 -14.56 -4.90 5.82
CA ARG A 330 -15.41 -4.47 4.71
C ARG A 330 -14.58 -3.88 3.58
N ALA A 331 -15.01 -4.10 2.36
CA ALA A 331 -14.39 -3.52 1.18
C ALA A 331 -15.41 -2.65 0.43
N ALA A 332 -15.00 -1.45 0.03
CA ALA A 332 -15.80 -0.62 -0.85
C ALA A 332 -14.94 -0.15 -2.02
N ALA A 333 -15.35 -0.48 -3.24
CA ALA A 333 -14.70 -0.02 -4.45
C ALA A 333 -15.78 0.52 -5.38
N THR A 334 -15.82 1.84 -5.56
CA THR A 334 -16.81 2.48 -6.43
C THR A 334 -16.11 3.29 -7.49
N GLU A 335 -16.68 3.27 -8.70
CA GLU A 335 -16.15 3.97 -9.88
C GLU A 335 -14.79 3.42 -10.32
N CYS A 336 -14.79 2.39 -11.19
CA CYS A 336 -13.56 1.90 -11.82
C CYS A 336 -13.50 2.24 -13.33
N PRO A 337 -13.29 3.51 -13.74
CA PRO A 337 -13.25 3.86 -15.15
C PRO A 337 -11.84 3.80 -15.73
N GLY A 338 -11.31 2.59 -15.94
CA GLY A 338 -10.08 2.28 -16.67
C GLY A 338 -10.23 1.17 -17.70
N GLU A 339 -9.13 0.82 -18.40
CA GLU A 339 -9.11 -0.24 -19.43
C GLU A 339 -9.53 -1.60 -18.86
N GLN A 340 -8.76 -2.24 -17.99
CA GLN A 340 -9.16 -3.51 -17.38
C GLN A 340 -9.23 -3.39 -15.84
N ALA A 341 -10.32 -3.87 -15.24
CA ALA A 341 -10.47 -3.98 -13.79
C ALA A 341 -10.51 -5.46 -13.40
N ARG A 342 -9.54 -5.90 -12.59
CA ARG A 342 -9.42 -7.29 -12.13
C ARG A 342 -9.65 -7.38 -10.63
N PHE A 343 -10.53 -8.31 -10.25
CA PHE A 343 -10.87 -8.65 -8.88
C PHE A 343 -10.85 -10.17 -8.67
N ASP A 344 -10.39 -10.92 -9.67
CA ASP A 344 -10.46 -12.37 -9.72
C ASP A 344 -9.61 -13.03 -8.64
N ALA A 345 -9.91 -14.30 -8.36
CA ALA A 345 -9.21 -15.10 -7.35
C ALA A 345 -9.18 -14.48 -5.94
N SER A 346 -10.13 -13.60 -5.62
CA SER A 346 -10.20 -12.91 -4.33
C SER A 346 -11.12 -13.61 -3.32
N VAL A 347 -10.93 -13.31 -2.04
CA VAL A 347 -11.73 -13.85 -0.93
C VAL A 347 -12.23 -12.72 -0.05
N TYR A 348 -13.55 -12.65 0.16
CA TYR A 348 -14.23 -11.62 0.95
C TYR A 348 -14.94 -12.27 2.14
N TYR A 349 -14.38 -12.12 3.33
CA TYR A 349 -15.04 -12.49 4.58
C TYR A 349 -15.94 -11.36 5.10
N GLY A 350 -15.50 -10.12 4.96
CA GLY A 350 -16.34 -8.95 5.18
C GLY A 350 -17.22 -8.63 3.97
N ASP A 351 -18.21 -7.77 4.17
CA ASP A 351 -19.08 -7.30 3.10
C ASP A 351 -18.29 -6.50 2.06
N VAL A 352 -18.64 -6.67 0.79
CA VAL A 352 -18.11 -5.89 -0.32
C VAL A 352 -19.20 -5.08 -1.00
N ASN A 353 -18.91 -3.81 -1.24
CA ASN A 353 -19.83 -2.87 -1.89
C ASN A 353 -19.20 -2.29 -3.17
N TYR A 354 -19.81 -2.66 -4.30
CA TYR A 354 -19.57 -2.12 -5.63
C TYR A 354 -20.75 -1.28 -6.15
N ALA A 355 -21.78 -1.07 -5.35
CA ALA A 355 -23.06 -0.53 -5.80
C ALA A 355 -22.93 0.84 -6.48
N GLY A 356 -23.68 1.03 -7.56
CA GLY A 356 -23.66 2.26 -8.37
C GLY A 356 -22.40 2.42 -9.23
N SER A 357 -21.51 1.44 -9.30
CA SER A 357 -20.27 1.55 -10.07
C SER A 357 -20.50 1.51 -11.58
N VAL A 358 -19.68 2.25 -12.33
CA VAL A 358 -19.66 2.23 -13.79
C VAL A 358 -18.38 1.56 -14.29
N PHE A 359 -18.52 0.48 -15.05
CA PHE A 359 -17.42 -0.26 -15.68
C PHE A 359 -17.44 -0.09 -17.21
N CYS A 360 -16.38 0.50 -17.77
CA CYS A 360 -16.27 0.74 -19.20
C CYS A 360 -15.92 -0.51 -20.02
N HIS A 361 -15.25 -1.47 -19.40
CA HIS A 361 -14.80 -2.73 -19.98
C HIS A 361 -15.40 -3.91 -19.21
N HIS A 362 -14.83 -5.11 -19.37
CA HIS A 362 -15.32 -6.32 -18.73
C HIS A 362 -14.61 -6.47 -17.37
N PRO A 363 -15.23 -6.10 -16.23
CA PRO A 363 -14.64 -6.38 -14.95
C PRO A 363 -14.59 -7.90 -14.75
N ASP A 364 -13.46 -8.35 -14.22
CA ASP A 364 -13.21 -9.76 -13.92
C ASP A 364 -13.35 -10.00 -12.43
N PHE A 365 -14.46 -10.64 -12.02
CA PHE A 365 -14.70 -11.08 -10.65
C PHE A 365 -14.58 -12.61 -10.51
N THR A 366 -14.01 -13.29 -11.51
CA THR A 366 -14.03 -14.75 -11.60
C THR A 366 -13.26 -15.44 -10.47
N CYS A 367 -13.55 -16.72 -10.25
CA CYS A 367 -12.84 -17.57 -9.30
C CYS A 367 -12.81 -17.05 -7.84
N SER A 368 -13.67 -16.08 -7.51
CA SER A 368 -13.68 -15.41 -6.19
C SER A 368 -14.60 -16.11 -5.20
N ALA A 369 -14.47 -15.81 -3.91
CA ALA A 369 -15.34 -16.34 -2.86
C ALA A 369 -15.84 -15.22 -1.95
N TYR A 370 -17.16 -15.13 -1.77
CA TYR A 370 -17.83 -14.09 -0.99
C TYR A 370 -18.58 -14.73 0.18
N TYR A 371 -18.01 -14.65 1.38
CA TYR A 371 -18.65 -15.07 2.64
C TYR A 371 -19.47 -13.95 3.27
N GLY A 372 -18.99 -12.71 3.17
CA GLY A 372 -19.79 -11.52 3.44
C GLY A 372 -20.79 -11.25 2.31
N GLY A 373 -21.68 -10.28 2.54
CA GLY A 373 -22.60 -9.80 1.51
C GLY A 373 -21.85 -9.11 0.36
N ALA A 374 -22.29 -9.35 -0.88
CA ALA A 374 -21.69 -8.75 -2.06
C ALA A 374 -22.72 -7.90 -2.83
N ASP A 375 -22.55 -6.58 -2.79
CA ASP A 375 -23.47 -5.65 -3.42
C ASP A 375 -22.92 -5.13 -4.75
N PHE A 376 -23.49 -5.62 -5.85
CA PHE A 376 -23.30 -5.17 -7.22
C PHE A 376 -24.53 -4.42 -7.75
N GLY A 377 -25.42 -3.94 -6.88
CA GLY A 377 -26.67 -3.29 -7.28
C GLY A 377 -26.46 -1.94 -7.97
N GLY A 378 -27.33 -1.61 -8.91
CA GLY A 378 -27.30 -0.33 -9.65
C GLY A 378 -26.03 -0.08 -10.46
N CYS A 379 -25.22 -1.11 -10.74
CA CYS A 379 -24.01 -0.97 -11.52
C CYS A 379 -24.30 -0.84 -13.02
N VAL A 380 -23.46 -0.10 -13.74
CA VAL A 380 -23.52 0.00 -15.20
C VAL A 380 -22.28 -0.66 -15.80
N TYR A 381 -22.48 -1.82 -16.43
CA TYR A 381 -21.46 -2.53 -17.20
C TYR A 381 -21.64 -2.21 -18.69
N ARG A 382 -20.79 -1.32 -19.24
CA ARG A 382 -20.85 -0.98 -20.68
C ARG A 382 -20.55 -2.19 -21.58
N ARG A 383 -19.76 -3.13 -21.06
CA ARG A 383 -19.59 -4.48 -21.62
C ARG A 383 -20.50 -5.44 -20.86
N GLY A 384 -19.98 -6.52 -20.30
CA GLY A 384 -20.71 -7.36 -19.36
C GLY A 384 -19.86 -7.61 -18.13
N LEU A 385 -20.42 -8.31 -17.15
CA LEU A 385 -19.71 -8.73 -15.94
C LEU A 385 -19.30 -10.20 -16.04
N SER A 386 -18.17 -10.56 -15.43
CA SER A 386 -17.73 -11.94 -15.33
C SER A 386 -17.64 -12.34 -13.86
N VAL A 387 -18.49 -13.26 -13.42
CA VAL A 387 -18.44 -13.88 -12.09
C VAL A 387 -18.25 -15.39 -12.19
N SER A 388 -17.91 -15.91 -13.37
CA SER A 388 -17.75 -17.33 -13.62
C SER A 388 -16.80 -18.00 -12.62
N GLY A 389 -17.15 -19.21 -12.18
CA GLY A 389 -16.36 -19.98 -11.22
C GLY A 389 -16.30 -19.38 -9.81
N SER A 390 -17.12 -18.37 -9.49
CA SER A 390 -17.14 -17.75 -8.17
C SER A 390 -18.17 -18.37 -7.24
N ALA A 391 -17.90 -18.32 -5.94
CA ALA A 391 -18.80 -18.78 -4.89
C ALA A 391 -19.36 -17.60 -4.08
N PHE A 392 -20.68 -17.52 -3.96
CA PHE A 392 -21.40 -16.56 -3.12
C PHE A 392 -22.06 -17.30 -1.97
N HIS A 393 -21.48 -17.18 -0.78
CA HIS A 393 -22.00 -17.74 0.47
C HIS A 393 -22.83 -16.72 1.24
N GLY A 394 -22.43 -15.45 1.23
CA GLY A 394 -23.26 -14.34 1.67
C GLY A 394 -24.34 -13.98 0.64
N PRO A 395 -25.27 -13.08 1.00
CA PRO A 395 -26.25 -12.54 0.06
C PRO A 395 -25.55 -11.75 -1.06
N VAL A 396 -26.01 -11.92 -2.29
CA VAL A 396 -25.50 -11.18 -3.45
C VAL A 396 -26.61 -10.39 -4.13
N ASN A 397 -26.34 -9.11 -4.40
CA ASN A 397 -27.27 -8.20 -5.04
C ASN A 397 -26.73 -7.72 -6.39
N PHE A 398 -27.44 -8.01 -7.48
CA PHE A 398 -27.23 -7.45 -8.82
C PHE A 398 -28.38 -6.52 -9.26
N GLY A 399 -29.35 -6.27 -8.37
CA GLY A 399 -30.60 -5.59 -8.69
C GLY A 399 -30.39 -4.18 -9.24
N GLY A 400 -31.20 -3.80 -10.22
CA GLY A 400 -31.14 -2.50 -10.89
C GLY A 400 -29.89 -2.26 -11.76
N SER A 401 -29.02 -3.26 -11.94
CA SER A 401 -27.80 -3.12 -12.75
C SER A 401 -28.06 -3.27 -14.26
N GLU A 402 -27.22 -2.66 -15.09
CA GLU A 402 -27.32 -2.70 -16.55
C GLU A 402 -26.08 -3.35 -17.20
N CYS A 403 -26.28 -4.37 -18.03
CA CYS A 403 -25.25 -5.05 -18.81
C CYS A 403 -25.42 -4.81 -20.32
N GLY A 404 -24.48 -4.10 -20.94
CA GLY A 404 -24.53 -3.72 -22.35
C GLY A 404 -24.15 -4.81 -23.37
N LYS A 405 -23.36 -5.80 -22.94
CA LYS A 405 -22.85 -6.94 -23.73
C LYS A 405 -23.05 -8.26 -22.97
N LYS A 406 -22.50 -9.35 -23.52
CA LYS A 406 -22.61 -10.68 -22.92
C LYS A 406 -22.02 -10.68 -21.51
N SER A 407 -22.72 -11.31 -20.58
CA SER A 407 -22.26 -11.50 -19.20
C SER A 407 -22.06 -12.99 -18.92
N TYR A 408 -21.04 -13.30 -18.14
CA TYR A 408 -20.58 -14.66 -17.90
C TYR A 408 -20.68 -14.97 -16.42
N CYS A 409 -21.60 -15.88 -16.09
CA CYS A 409 -21.84 -16.35 -14.75
C CYS A 409 -21.68 -17.87 -14.66
N ALA A 410 -21.01 -18.49 -15.65
CA ALA A 410 -20.93 -19.94 -15.76
C ALA A 410 -20.17 -20.56 -14.60
N ASN A 411 -20.53 -21.77 -14.17
CA ASN A 411 -19.89 -22.44 -13.03
C ASN A 411 -19.90 -21.63 -11.72
N ALA A 412 -20.82 -20.66 -11.56
CA ALA A 412 -20.96 -19.92 -10.32
C ALA A 412 -21.80 -20.70 -9.31
N VAL A 413 -21.45 -20.61 -8.02
CA VAL A 413 -22.13 -21.32 -6.93
C VAL A 413 -22.72 -20.31 -5.95
N PHE A 414 -24.04 -20.27 -5.86
CA PHE A 414 -24.79 -19.36 -5.00
C PHE A 414 -25.41 -20.14 -3.84
N THR A 415 -24.77 -20.12 -2.68
CA THR A 415 -25.30 -20.73 -1.45
C THR A 415 -26.04 -19.74 -0.55
N GLY A 416 -25.82 -18.43 -0.77
CA GLY A 416 -26.60 -17.34 -0.18
C GLY A 416 -27.66 -16.79 -1.15
N PRO A 417 -28.62 -15.97 -0.66
CA PRO A 417 -29.69 -15.40 -1.48
C PRO A 417 -29.16 -14.52 -2.61
N VAL A 418 -29.84 -14.56 -3.76
CA VAL A 418 -29.45 -13.81 -4.97
C VAL A 418 -30.58 -12.87 -5.38
N THR A 419 -30.27 -11.58 -5.57
CA THR A 419 -31.22 -10.59 -6.09
C THR A 419 -30.79 -10.10 -7.47
N LEU A 420 -31.64 -10.25 -8.48
CA LEU A 420 -31.46 -9.70 -9.84
C LEU A 420 -32.63 -8.78 -10.25
N THR A 421 -33.40 -8.31 -9.27
CA THR A 421 -34.63 -7.56 -9.54
C THR A 421 -34.34 -6.27 -10.28
N GLY A 422 -35.00 -6.08 -11.43
CA GLY A 422 -34.78 -4.90 -12.29
C GLY A 422 -33.42 -4.85 -12.99
N THR A 423 -32.63 -5.92 -12.98
CA THR A 423 -31.38 -6.00 -13.76
C THR A 423 -31.69 -6.10 -15.26
N VAL A 424 -30.95 -5.37 -16.09
CA VAL A 424 -31.13 -5.32 -17.55
C VAL A 424 -29.97 -5.99 -18.27
N PHE A 425 -30.23 -7.07 -19.01
CA PHE A 425 -29.25 -7.75 -19.86
C PHE A 425 -29.54 -7.51 -21.35
N ARG A 426 -28.80 -6.55 -21.96
CA ARG A 426 -28.97 -6.20 -23.38
C ARG A 426 -28.47 -7.26 -24.37
N LYS A 427 -27.73 -8.27 -23.88
CA LYS A 427 -27.25 -9.44 -24.62
C LYS A 427 -27.33 -10.68 -23.73
N LYS A 428 -27.06 -11.86 -24.30
CA LYS A 428 -27.12 -13.15 -23.59
C LYS A 428 -26.30 -13.11 -22.28
N VAL A 429 -26.94 -13.51 -21.19
CA VAL A 429 -26.29 -13.91 -19.94
C VAL A 429 -26.17 -15.44 -19.90
N ILE A 430 -25.02 -15.93 -19.44
CA ILE A 430 -24.68 -17.36 -19.44
C ILE A 430 -24.56 -17.81 -17.99
N PHE A 431 -25.54 -18.55 -17.50
CA PHE A 431 -25.49 -19.24 -16.20
C PHE A 431 -25.15 -20.72 -16.33
N ASP A 432 -24.78 -21.19 -17.52
CA ASP A 432 -24.49 -22.60 -17.79
C ASP A 432 -23.56 -23.18 -16.69
N GLU A 433 -23.89 -24.38 -16.21
CA GLU A 433 -23.19 -25.10 -15.12
C GLU A 433 -23.20 -24.36 -13.77
N SER A 434 -24.12 -23.42 -13.51
CA SER A 434 -24.22 -22.74 -12.21
C SER A 434 -25.13 -23.46 -11.22
N ALA A 435 -24.87 -23.28 -9.93
CA ALA A 435 -25.69 -23.83 -8.86
C ALA A 435 -26.38 -22.70 -8.05
N PHE A 436 -27.70 -22.62 -8.13
CA PHE A 436 -28.55 -21.74 -7.32
C PHE A 436 -29.09 -22.54 -6.15
N LEU A 437 -28.39 -22.46 -5.01
CA LEU A 437 -28.63 -23.32 -3.87
C LEU A 437 -29.46 -22.66 -2.76
N ALA A 438 -29.80 -21.38 -2.91
CA ALA A 438 -30.68 -20.59 -2.05
C ALA A 438 -31.67 -19.78 -2.89
N SER A 439 -32.63 -19.12 -2.22
CA SER A 439 -33.60 -18.23 -2.87
C SER A 439 -32.96 -17.26 -3.88
N THR A 440 -33.58 -17.16 -5.05
CA THR A 440 -33.12 -16.28 -6.14
C THR A 440 -34.30 -15.51 -6.73
N ASP A 441 -34.20 -14.19 -6.71
CA ASP A 441 -35.21 -13.29 -7.27
C ASP A 441 -34.75 -12.74 -8.64
N PHE A 442 -35.31 -13.29 -9.72
CA PHE A 442 -35.19 -12.75 -11.08
C PHE A 442 -36.40 -11.87 -11.47
N SER A 443 -37.29 -11.52 -10.54
CA SER A 443 -38.48 -10.73 -10.86
C SER A 443 -38.11 -9.41 -11.50
N ALA A 444 -38.88 -8.96 -12.50
CA ALA A 444 -38.60 -7.74 -13.26
C ALA A 444 -37.21 -7.66 -13.93
N ALA A 445 -36.42 -8.74 -13.98
CA ALA A 445 -35.19 -8.77 -14.76
C ALA A 445 -35.52 -8.76 -16.27
N ASP A 446 -34.86 -7.88 -17.02
CA ASP A 446 -35.03 -7.77 -18.46
C ASP A 446 -33.98 -8.61 -19.21
N PHE A 447 -34.43 -9.65 -19.90
CA PHE A 447 -33.62 -10.50 -20.77
C PHE A 447 -33.82 -10.20 -22.26
N SER A 448 -34.16 -8.95 -22.61
CA SER A 448 -34.41 -8.47 -23.98
C SER A 448 -33.32 -8.83 -24.99
N GLY A 449 -32.08 -9.07 -24.55
CA GLY A 449 -30.95 -9.42 -25.39
C GLY A 449 -30.92 -10.84 -25.97
N ARG A 450 -31.56 -11.82 -25.31
CA ARG A 450 -31.75 -13.26 -25.66
C ARG A 450 -32.10 -14.04 -24.39
N ILE A 451 -32.74 -15.20 -24.57
CA ILE A 451 -33.02 -16.15 -23.48
C ILE A 451 -31.71 -16.48 -22.73
N PRO A 452 -31.70 -16.41 -21.38
CA PRO A 452 -30.56 -16.83 -20.57
C PRO A 452 -30.17 -18.28 -20.81
N GLY A 453 -28.86 -18.57 -20.73
CA GLY A 453 -28.39 -19.96 -20.68
C GLY A 453 -28.50 -20.52 -19.26
N PHE A 454 -29.16 -21.67 -19.10
CA PHE A 454 -29.31 -22.41 -17.83
C PHE A 454 -28.93 -23.89 -17.97
N THR A 455 -28.13 -24.23 -18.98
CA THR A 455 -27.78 -25.63 -19.26
C THR A 455 -26.93 -26.19 -18.12
N GLU A 456 -27.26 -27.40 -17.64
CA GLU A 456 -26.61 -28.06 -16.49
C GLU A 456 -26.63 -27.24 -15.18
N CYS A 457 -27.61 -26.34 -15.03
CA CYS A 457 -27.81 -25.63 -13.77
C CYS A 457 -28.38 -26.55 -12.68
N ILE A 458 -28.06 -26.25 -11.43
CA ILE A 458 -28.56 -26.96 -10.25
C ILE A 458 -29.41 -26.03 -9.39
N PHE A 459 -30.58 -26.50 -8.94
CA PHE A 459 -31.46 -25.79 -8.03
C PHE A 459 -31.76 -26.62 -6.77
N THR A 460 -31.85 -25.96 -5.61
CA THR A 460 -32.33 -26.60 -4.37
C THR A 460 -33.87 -26.68 -4.36
N PRO A 461 -34.48 -27.86 -4.14
CA PRO A 461 -35.94 -27.98 -3.98
C PRO A 461 -36.47 -27.19 -2.78
N GLY A 462 -37.66 -26.59 -2.92
CA GLY A 462 -38.35 -25.89 -1.83
C GLY A 462 -37.88 -24.45 -1.56
N GLU A 463 -36.77 -24.03 -2.18
CA GLU A 463 -36.35 -22.62 -2.19
C GLU A 463 -37.24 -21.77 -3.11
N GLN A 464 -37.28 -20.46 -2.84
CA GLN A 464 -38.08 -19.52 -3.61
C GLN A 464 -37.31 -19.00 -4.83
N TYR A 465 -37.86 -19.24 -6.02
CA TYR A 465 -37.33 -18.74 -7.28
C TYR A 465 -38.39 -17.91 -8.00
N ALA A 466 -38.18 -16.59 -8.06
CA ALA A 466 -39.08 -15.70 -8.79
C ALA A 466 -38.51 -15.44 -10.19
N PHE A 467 -39.33 -15.58 -11.23
CA PHE A 467 -38.94 -15.31 -12.62
C PHE A 467 -39.82 -14.22 -13.24
N PRO A 468 -39.36 -13.51 -14.30
CA PRO A 468 -40.15 -12.46 -14.96
C PRO A 468 -41.49 -12.94 -15.52
N GLN A 469 -41.58 -14.22 -15.88
CA GLN A 469 -42.78 -14.91 -16.30
C GLN A 469 -42.99 -16.14 -15.40
N PRO A 470 -44.23 -16.52 -15.07
CA PRO A 470 -44.48 -17.72 -14.28
C PRO A 470 -43.90 -18.96 -14.97
N VAL A 471 -43.11 -19.75 -14.24
CA VAL A 471 -42.53 -21.01 -14.75
C VAL A 471 -43.14 -22.16 -13.98
N THR A 472 -43.62 -23.18 -14.69
CA THR A 472 -44.25 -24.38 -14.08
C THR A 472 -43.26 -25.49 -13.76
N ALA A 473 -42.01 -25.37 -14.21
CA ALA A 473 -40.92 -26.32 -14.02
C ALA A 473 -39.56 -25.59 -14.00
N SER A 474 -38.51 -26.27 -13.54
CA SER A 474 -37.14 -25.75 -13.59
C SER A 474 -36.71 -25.42 -15.03
N PRO A 475 -35.79 -24.46 -15.26
CA PRO A 475 -35.31 -24.12 -16.59
C PRO A 475 -34.84 -25.32 -17.41
N ALA A 476 -35.05 -25.30 -18.72
CA ALA A 476 -34.66 -26.40 -19.60
C ALA A 476 -33.15 -26.70 -19.49
N GLY A 477 -32.81 -27.98 -19.34
CA GLY A 477 -31.42 -28.43 -19.15
C GLY A 477 -30.89 -28.30 -17.72
N SER A 478 -31.71 -27.85 -16.76
CA SER A 478 -31.34 -27.83 -15.34
C SER A 478 -31.85 -29.06 -14.58
N ARG A 479 -31.28 -29.30 -13.40
CA ARG A 479 -31.72 -30.34 -12.46
C ARG A 479 -31.95 -29.77 -11.06
N VAL A 480 -32.68 -30.52 -10.25
CA VAL A 480 -32.87 -30.22 -8.82
C VAL A 480 -32.05 -31.17 -7.95
N LEU A 481 -31.63 -30.71 -6.76
CA LEU A 481 -30.94 -31.56 -5.79
C LEU A 481 -31.83 -32.69 -5.27
N THR A 482 -31.23 -33.86 -5.05
CA THR A 482 -31.88 -34.97 -4.33
C THR A 482 -31.92 -34.72 -2.81
N PRO A 483 -32.80 -35.40 -2.04
CA PRO A 483 -32.84 -35.22 -0.59
C PRO A 483 -31.52 -35.49 0.15
N TRP A 484 -30.67 -36.39 -0.37
CA TRP A 484 -29.35 -36.64 0.20
C TRP A 484 -28.36 -35.52 -0.13
N GLU A 485 -28.41 -34.98 -1.35
CA GLU A 485 -27.57 -33.84 -1.75
C GLU A 485 -27.93 -32.57 -0.95
N VAL A 486 -29.21 -32.35 -0.64
CA VAL A 486 -29.66 -31.27 0.25
C VAL A 486 -29.03 -31.41 1.64
N ARG A 487 -29.05 -32.61 2.25
CA ARG A 487 -28.39 -32.85 3.54
C ARG A 487 -26.89 -32.56 3.51
N ARG A 488 -26.23 -32.91 2.39
CA ARG A 488 -24.80 -32.62 2.21
C ARG A 488 -24.53 -31.12 2.06
N LEU A 489 -25.39 -30.40 1.34
CA LEU A 489 -25.34 -28.94 1.26
C LEU A 489 -25.51 -28.30 2.65
N ASP A 490 -26.45 -28.78 3.45
CA ASP A 490 -26.67 -28.26 4.81
C ASP A 490 -25.45 -28.50 5.71
N TYR A 491 -24.78 -29.64 5.57
CA TYR A 491 -23.49 -29.88 6.23
C TYR A 491 -22.44 -28.84 5.82
N PHE A 492 -22.28 -28.56 4.52
CA PHE A 492 -21.35 -27.52 4.06
C PHE A 492 -21.71 -26.13 4.61
N ARG A 493 -23.00 -25.77 4.63
CA ARG A 493 -23.48 -24.50 5.20
C ARG A 493 -23.10 -24.37 6.68
N GLN A 494 -23.33 -25.42 7.46
CA GLN A 494 -22.95 -25.45 8.88
C GLN A 494 -21.43 -25.29 9.07
N GLN A 495 -20.63 -25.97 8.25
CA GLN A 495 -19.17 -25.84 8.31
C GLN A 495 -18.75 -24.40 8.01
N VAL A 496 -19.27 -23.76 6.95
CA VAL A 496 -18.94 -22.37 6.60
C VAL A 496 -19.37 -21.39 7.70
N GLN A 497 -20.58 -21.54 8.25
CA GLN A 497 -21.10 -20.70 9.34
C GLN A 497 -20.27 -20.82 10.63
N ALA A 498 -19.74 -22.00 10.94
CA ALA A 498 -18.89 -22.20 12.12
C ALA A 498 -17.57 -21.40 12.05
N PHE A 499 -17.17 -20.89 10.88
CA PHE A 499 -15.92 -20.14 10.69
C PHE A 499 -16.12 -18.64 10.48
N THR A 500 -17.34 -18.17 10.21
CA THR A 500 -17.61 -16.73 10.15
C THR A 500 -17.46 -16.13 11.56
N HIS A 501 -16.29 -15.51 11.79
CA HIS A 501 -15.78 -14.91 13.03
C HIS A 501 -15.43 -15.87 14.19
N PRO A 502 -14.22 -16.50 14.22
CA PRO A 502 -13.66 -16.94 15.49
C PRO A 502 -13.43 -15.71 16.39
N ALA A 503 -13.96 -15.74 17.61
CA ALA A 503 -13.85 -14.67 18.60
C ALA A 503 -12.44 -14.55 19.22
N VAL A 504 -11.39 -14.82 18.45
CA VAL A 504 -10.01 -14.97 18.94
C VAL A 504 -9.06 -14.19 18.05
N ASP A 505 -8.32 -13.23 18.64
CA ASP A 505 -7.28 -12.42 18.00
C ASP A 505 -5.94 -13.18 17.83
N ASP A 506 -5.97 -14.52 17.76
CA ASP A 506 -4.78 -15.35 17.60
C ASP A 506 -4.49 -15.57 16.10
N PRO A 507 -3.34 -15.09 15.57
CA PRO A 507 -3.00 -15.21 14.15
C PRO A 507 -2.88 -16.65 13.64
N GLU A 508 -2.45 -17.60 14.48
CA GLU A 508 -2.30 -19.01 14.08
C GLU A 508 -3.66 -19.69 14.00
N VAL A 509 -4.55 -19.42 14.96
CA VAL A 509 -5.94 -19.91 14.95
C VAL A 509 -6.70 -19.33 13.76
N LEU A 510 -6.47 -18.06 13.46
CA LEU A 510 -7.08 -17.38 12.32
C LEU A 510 -6.60 -18.02 11.01
N GLU A 511 -5.28 -18.17 10.78
CA GLU A 511 -4.78 -18.77 9.54
C GLU A 511 -5.18 -20.25 9.38
N ALA A 512 -5.25 -21.01 10.48
CA ALA A 512 -5.79 -22.37 10.45
C ALA A 512 -7.27 -22.40 10.03
N ALA A 513 -8.09 -21.46 10.52
CA ALA A 513 -9.48 -21.30 10.10
C ALA A 513 -9.57 -20.91 8.61
N ARG A 514 -8.73 -19.96 8.16
CA ARG A 514 -8.62 -19.51 6.76
C ARG A 514 -8.24 -20.66 5.83
N GLN A 515 -7.28 -21.50 6.22
CA GLN A 515 -6.88 -22.66 5.45
C GLN A 515 -7.99 -23.72 5.35
N ARG A 516 -8.73 -23.97 6.43
CA ARG A 516 -9.90 -24.88 6.42
C ARG A 516 -10.99 -24.39 5.49
N VAL A 517 -11.29 -23.10 5.50
CA VAL A 517 -12.26 -22.48 4.58
C VAL A 517 -11.82 -22.63 3.11
N ARG A 518 -10.53 -22.45 2.81
CA ARG A 518 -9.99 -22.71 1.45
C ARG A 518 -10.18 -24.17 1.01
N VAL A 519 -10.00 -25.13 1.91
CA VAL A 519 -10.23 -26.56 1.63
C VAL A 519 -11.71 -26.84 1.41
N LEU A 520 -12.59 -26.31 2.27
CA LEU A 520 -14.04 -26.43 2.13
C LEU A 520 -14.54 -25.83 0.80
N LYS A 521 -14.02 -24.68 0.37
CA LYS A 521 -14.30 -24.09 -0.96
C LYS A 521 -13.98 -25.09 -2.08
N LYS A 522 -12.77 -25.67 -2.06
CA LYS A 522 -12.35 -26.64 -3.07
C LYS A 522 -13.24 -27.87 -3.06
N GLN A 523 -13.63 -28.36 -1.89
CA GLN A 523 -14.52 -29.51 -1.74
C GLN A 523 -15.93 -29.21 -2.25
N LEU A 524 -16.50 -28.04 -1.94
CA LEU A 524 -17.82 -27.65 -2.43
C LEU A 524 -17.83 -27.49 -3.95
N HIS A 525 -16.86 -26.77 -4.52
CA HIS A 525 -16.74 -26.66 -5.98
C HIS A 525 -16.52 -28.01 -6.65
N ALA A 526 -15.64 -28.85 -6.12
CA ALA A 526 -15.43 -30.20 -6.64
C ALA A 526 -16.69 -31.05 -6.56
N TRP A 527 -17.46 -30.93 -5.47
CA TRP A 527 -18.73 -31.63 -5.31
C TRP A 527 -19.79 -31.14 -6.29
N VAL A 528 -19.99 -29.82 -6.44
CA VAL A 528 -20.92 -29.23 -7.42
C VAL A 528 -20.55 -29.66 -8.84
N PHE A 529 -19.27 -29.52 -9.20
CA PHE A 529 -18.75 -29.91 -10.51
C PHE A 529 -18.93 -31.41 -10.78
N ALA A 530 -18.63 -32.26 -9.80
CA ALA A 530 -18.81 -33.71 -9.93
C ALA A 530 -20.28 -34.10 -10.17
N MET A 531 -21.25 -33.31 -9.69
CA MET A 531 -22.65 -33.58 -9.98
C MET A 531 -23.08 -33.19 -11.41
N GLN A 532 -22.31 -32.32 -12.07
CA GLN A 532 -22.56 -31.83 -13.43
C GLN A 532 -21.82 -32.65 -14.49
N ASP A 533 -20.84 -33.47 -14.10
CA ASP A 533 -20.12 -34.37 -15.02
C ASP A 533 -20.88 -35.70 -15.19
N PRO A 534 -21.32 -36.06 -16.43
CA PRO A 534 -22.06 -37.28 -16.71
C PRO A 534 -21.36 -38.58 -16.29
N ARG A 535 -20.02 -38.58 -16.19
CA ARG A 535 -19.22 -39.75 -15.81
C ARG A 535 -19.36 -40.13 -14.33
N TYR A 536 -19.79 -39.18 -13.49
CA TYR A 536 -19.95 -39.36 -12.04
C TYR A 536 -21.40 -39.58 -11.61
N GLN A 537 -22.34 -39.60 -12.56
CA GLN A 537 -23.77 -39.87 -12.32
C GLN A 537 -24.12 -41.38 -12.27
N HIS A 538 -23.11 -42.28 -12.35
CA HIS A 538 -23.32 -43.73 -12.33
C HIS A 538 -23.56 -44.27 -10.90
N PRO A 539 -24.54 -45.17 -10.67
CA PRO A 539 -24.84 -45.74 -9.34
C PRO A 539 -23.68 -46.56 -8.70
N GLY A 540 -22.56 -46.77 -9.40
CA GLY A 540 -21.37 -47.45 -8.88
C GLY A 540 -20.41 -46.57 -8.08
N PHE A 541 -20.61 -45.24 -8.09
CA PHE A 541 -19.72 -44.27 -7.42
C PHE A 541 -20.17 -43.89 -6.00
N GLU A 542 -21.13 -44.60 -5.41
CA GLU A 542 -21.59 -44.37 -4.04
C GLU A 542 -20.49 -44.50 -2.98
N LYS A 543 -19.35 -45.12 -3.28
CA LYS A 543 -18.20 -45.21 -2.36
C LYS A 543 -17.39 -43.91 -2.20
N ILE A 544 -17.54 -42.93 -3.09
CA ILE A 544 -16.90 -41.60 -2.94
C ILE A 544 -17.77 -40.65 -2.09
N ARG A 545 -19.00 -41.06 -1.74
CA ARG A 545 -19.94 -40.28 -0.91
C ARG A 545 -19.60 -40.27 0.61
N GLY A 546 -18.56 -40.99 1.04
CA GLY A 546 -18.18 -41.16 2.45
C GLY A 546 -17.03 -40.28 2.96
N ILE A 547 -16.66 -39.21 2.26
CA ILE A 547 -15.66 -38.22 2.73
C ILE A 547 -16.32 -36.86 2.90
#